data_AF-A0A0K8PWS8-F1
#
_entry.id   AF-A0A0K8PWS8-F1
#
_cell.length_a   1.000
_cell.length_b   1.000
_cell.length_c   1.000
_cell.angle_alpha   90.00
_cell.angle_beta   90.00
_cell.angle_gamma   90.00
#
_symmetry.space_group_name_H-M   'P 1'
#
loop_
_entity.id
_entity.type
_entity.pdbx_description
1 polymer ?
#
loop_
_entity_poly.entity_id
_entity_poly.type
_entity_poly.pdbx_seq_one_letter_code
_entity_poly.pdbx_strand_id
1 'polypeptide(L)'
;MGIGKEMRRLCGELVAELTLPAPARPAELYAALCDAMSRRRGRPVHFRTAAFPPGTASGLWLDMAEQDLVVIEERTAPDHQLVILGHELWHMKAGHCSHHVEGAAVAARLLHDDADLQATVLKVAARTRFDLDDEKEAESFGLLLASKCRAWLAGSSSRGPVQRDHLAGRIEASLGYPGPQG
;
A
#
# COMPACT_ATOMS: atom_id res chain seq x y z
N MET A 1 14.83 -12.02 15.60
CA MET A 1 15.13 -12.09 14.15
C MET A 1 15.09 -10.65 13.66
N GLY A 2 16.03 -10.17 12.84
CA GLY A 2 16.07 -8.73 12.49
C GLY A 2 14.99 -8.34 11.48
N ILE A 3 14.39 -7.15 11.64
CA ILE A 3 13.31 -6.60 10.79
C ILE A 3 13.65 -6.67 9.30
N GLY A 4 14.88 -6.29 8.90
CA GLY A 4 15.32 -6.39 7.51
C GLY A 4 15.41 -7.83 6.95
N LYS A 5 15.48 -8.86 7.80
CA LYS A 5 15.35 -10.27 7.37
C LYS A 5 13.89 -10.63 7.17
N GLU A 6 12.99 -10.13 8.01
CA GLU A 6 11.55 -10.36 7.90
C GLU A 6 10.97 -9.70 6.65
N MET A 7 11.38 -8.47 6.35
CA MET A 7 11.02 -7.78 5.10
C MET A 7 11.43 -8.58 3.86
N ARG A 8 12.69 -9.04 3.80
CA ARG A 8 13.17 -9.85 2.67
C ARG A 8 12.44 -11.18 2.57
N ARG A 9 12.13 -11.79 3.71
CA ARG A 9 11.36 -13.04 3.76
C ARG A 9 9.97 -12.83 3.21
N LEU A 10 9.20 -11.86 3.73
CA LEU A 10 7.84 -11.59 3.25
C LEU A 10 7.85 -11.19 1.78
N CYS A 11 8.76 -10.31 1.35
CA CYS A 11 8.86 -9.89 -0.04
C CYS A 11 9.15 -11.09 -0.96
N GLY A 12 10.12 -11.94 -0.61
CA GLY A 12 10.43 -13.15 -1.37
C GLY A 12 9.26 -14.13 -1.42
N GLU A 13 8.57 -14.30 -0.30
CA GLU A 13 7.37 -15.12 -0.16
C GLU A 13 6.20 -14.62 -1.03
N LEU A 14 5.91 -13.31 -1.05
CA LEU A 14 4.87 -12.72 -1.90
C LEU A 14 5.21 -12.85 -3.39
N VAL A 15 6.45 -12.52 -3.76
CA VAL A 15 6.91 -12.55 -5.16
C VAL A 15 6.97 -13.97 -5.71
N ALA A 16 7.35 -14.95 -4.90
CA ALA A 16 7.44 -16.36 -5.32
C ALA A 16 6.07 -16.96 -5.69
N GLU A 17 4.97 -16.39 -5.17
CA GLU A 17 3.62 -16.85 -5.45
C GLU A 17 2.95 -16.13 -6.62
N LEU A 18 3.64 -15.16 -7.26
CA LEU A 18 3.15 -14.52 -8.46
C LEU A 18 3.25 -15.49 -9.64
N THR A 19 2.10 -15.99 -10.09
CA THR A 19 1.99 -16.85 -11.28
C THR A 19 1.70 -16.07 -12.56
N LEU A 20 1.81 -14.74 -12.50
CA LEU A 20 1.49 -13.84 -13.61
C LEU A 20 2.60 -13.84 -14.67
N PRO A 21 2.26 -13.87 -15.97
CA PRO A 21 3.24 -13.62 -17.01
C PRO A 21 3.76 -12.18 -16.94
N ALA A 22 5.04 -11.98 -17.25
CA ALA A 22 5.64 -10.65 -17.33
C ALA A 22 5.72 -10.17 -18.80
N PRO A 23 5.30 -8.94 -19.11
CA PRO A 23 4.67 -7.98 -18.20
C PRO A 23 3.17 -8.24 -18.02
N ALA A 24 2.61 -7.76 -16.90
CA ALA A 24 1.20 -7.85 -16.53
C ALA A 24 0.57 -6.45 -16.40
N ARG A 25 -0.77 -6.39 -16.34
CA ARG A 25 -1.45 -5.13 -16.00
C ARG A 25 -1.22 -4.80 -14.52
N PRO A 26 -1.04 -3.52 -14.12
CA PRO A 26 -0.80 -3.17 -12.72
C PRO A 26 -1.87 -3.72 -11.76
N ALA A 27 -3.15 -3.63 -12.12
CA ALA A 27 -4.24 -4.16 -11.31
C ALA A 27 -4.17 -5.69 -11.10
N GLU A 28 -3.68 -6.45 -12.08
CA GLU A 28 -3.49 -7.91 -11.94
C GLU A 28 -2.36 -8.21 -10.97
N LEU A 29 -1.26 -7.45 -11.05
CA LEU A 29 -0.15 -7.56 -10.11
C LEU A 29 -0.59 -7.24 -8.67
N TYR A 30 -1.36 -6.16 -8.48
CA TYR A 30 -1.89 -5.80 -7.16
C TYR A 30 -2.81 -6.89 -6.61
N ALA A 31 -3.71 -7.44 -7.44
CA ALA A 31 -4.57 -8.54 -7.07
C ALA A 31 -3.76 -9.77 -6.62
N ALA A 32 -2.75 -10.18 -7.40
CA ALA A 32 -1.94 -11.34 -7.08
C ALA A 32 -1.12 -11.18 -5.79
N LEU A 33 -0.64 -9.97 -5.50
CA LEU A 33 0.03 -9.66 -4.23
C LEU A 33 -0.96 -9.74 -3.05
N CYS A 34 -2.18 -9.22 -3.21
CA CYS A 34 -3.24 -9.32 -2.21
C CYS A 34 -3.67 -10.78 -1.99
N ASP A 35 -3.77 -11.58 -3.04
CA ASP A 35 -4.07 -13.02 -2.94
C ASP A 35 -2.97 -13.77 -2.17
N ALA A 36 -1.71 -13.45 -2.44
CA ALA A 36 -0.57 -14.00 -1.70
C ALA A 36 -0.60 -13.58 -0.22
N MET A 37 -1.00 -12.35 0.09
CA MET A 37 -1.20 -11.92 1.46
C MET A 37 -2.40 -12.62 2.12
N SER A 38 -3.51 -12.80 1.38
CA SER A 38 -4.72 -13.46 1.86
C SER A 38 -4.44 -14.86 2.39
N ARG A 39 -3.61 -15.63 1.66
CA ARG A 39 -3.17 -16.97 2.09
C ARG A 39 -2.40 -16.94 3.41
N ARG A 40 -1.62 -15.89 3.67
CA ARG A 40 -0.86 -15.73 4.92
C ARG A 40 -1.74 -15.23 6.07
N ARG A 41 -2.69 -14.36 5.76
CA ARG A 41 -3.66 -13.82 6.72
C ARG A 41 -4.72 -14.84 7.13
N GLY A 42 -5.00 -15.83 6.28
CA GLY A 42 -6.09 -16.79 6.48
C GLY A 42 -7.48 -16.17 6.25
N ARG A 43 -7.54 -14.97 5.66
CA ARG A 43 -8.77 -14.27 5.27
C ARG A 43 -8.53 -13.46 3.98
N PRO A 44 -9.57 -13.10 3.22
CA PRO A 44 -9.41 -12.32 1.99
C PRO A 44 -8.80 -10.95 2.25
N VAL A 45 -7.87 -10.55 1.39
CA VAL A 45 -7.31 -9.20 1.29
C VAL A 45 -7.69 -8.70 -0.10
N HIS A 46 -8.44 -7.59 -0.14
CA HIS A 46 -8.81 -6.92 -1.37
C HIS A 46 -8.06 -5.60 -1.49
N PHE A 47 -7.94 -5.08 -2.71
CA PHE A 47 -7.50 -3.71 -2.92
C PHE A 47 -8.55 -2.91 -3.69
N ARG A 48 -8.59 -1.61 -3.42
CA ARG A 48 -9.31 -0.61 -4.21
C ARG A 48 -8.45 0.63 -4.37
N THR A 49 -8.77 1.45 -5.35
CA THR A 49 -8.15 2.76 -5.53
C THR A 49 -9.17 3.85 -5.24
N ALA A 50 -8.73 4.95 -4.64
CA ALA A 50 -9.57 6.11 -4.36
C ALA A 50 -8.72 7.39 -4.29
N ALA A 51 -9.37 8.55 -4.35
CA ALA A 51 -8.72 9.84 -4.19
C ALA A 51 -8.56 10.20 -2.70
N PHE A 52 -7.33 10.49 -2.29
CA PHE A 52 -6.99 10.96 -0.96
C PHE A 52 -6.89 12.50 -0.90
N PRO A 53 -7.21 13.13 0.24
CA PRO A 53 -6.91 14.54 0.44
C PRO A 53 -5.39 14.81 0.34
N PRO A 54 -4.95 15.90 -0.30
CA PRO A 54 -3.55 16.29 -0.30
C PRO A 54 -2.99 16.46 1.12
N GLY A 55 -1.76 16.00 1.36
CA GLY A 55 -1.11 16.11 2.66
C GLY A 55 -1.67 15.17 3.74
N THR A 56 -2.37 14.10 3.34
CA THR A 56 -2.79 13.01 4.24
C THR A 56 -2.09 11.71 3.86
N ALA A 57 -2.60 10.56 4.30
CA ALA A 57 -2.10 9.26 3.86
C ALA A 57 -2.18 9.11 2.34
N SER A 58 -1.36 8.21 1.78
CA SER A 58 -1.46 7.80 0.37
C SER A 58 -2.04 6.40 0.18
N GLY A 59 -2.22 5.66 1.28
CA GLY A 59 -2.92 4.39 1.36
C GLY A 59 -3.62 4.23 2.71
N LEU A 60 -4.49 3.22 2.80
CA LEU A 60 -5.13 2.78 4.04
C LEU A 60 -5.31 1.28 4.02
N TRP A 61 -5.01 0.63 5.14
CA TRP A 61 -5.51 -0.69 5.46
C TRP A 61 -6.72 -0.60 6.41
N LEU A 62 -7.87 -1.07 5.92
CA LEU A 62 -9.11 -1.21 6.69
C LEU A 62 -9.28 -2.68 7.12
N ASP A 63 -9.33 -2.91 8.44
CA ASP A 63 -9.62 -4.21 9.04
C ASP A 63 -11.15 -4.35 9.17
N MET A 64 -11.75 -5.14 8.30
CA MET A 64 -13.19 -5.43 8.33
C MET A 64 -13.43 -6.79 8.97
N ALA A 65 -14.67 -7.04 9.40
CA ALA A 65 -15.04 -8.25 10.14
C ALA A 65 -14.55 -9.57 9.49
N GLU A 66 -14.73 -9.72 8.17
CA GLU A 66 -14.47 -10.98 7.46
C GLU A 66 -13.28 -10.91 6.48
N GLN A 67 -12.68 -9.72 6.30
CA GLN A 67 -11.72 -9.45 5.24
C GLN A 67 -10.94 -8.17 5.49
N ASP A 68 -9.81 -8.03 4.83
CA ASP A 68 -9.01 -6.80 4.82
C ASP A 68 -9.24 -6.05 3.50
N LEU A 69 -9.30 -4.72 3.56
CA LEU A 69 -9.31 -3.86 2.37
C LEU A 69 -8.13 -2.90 2.41
N VAL A 70 -7.29 -2.95 1.38
CA VAL A 70 -6.24 -1.97 1.13
C VAL A 70 -6.76 -0.93 0.13
N VAL A 71 -6.72 0.35 0.50
CA VAL A 71 -7.09 1.46 -0.39
C VAL A 71 -5.82 2.21 -0.78
N ILE A 72 -5.63 2.48 -2.07
CA ILE A 72 -4.43 3.11 -2.62
C ILE A 72 -4.82 4.40 -3.34
N GLU A 73 -4.00 5.45 -3.25
CA GLU A 73 -4.22 6.68 -4.01
C GLU A 73 -4.21 6.42 -5.53
N GLU A 74 -5.36 6.67 -6.15
CA GLU A 74 -5.61 6.36 -7.56
C GLU A 74 -4.83 7.25 -8.54
N ARG A 75 -4.48 8.48 -8.13
CA ARG A 75 -3.82 9.48 -8.99
C ARG A 75 -2.30 9.35 -9.04
N THR A 76 -1.73 8.35 -8.38
CA THR A 76 -0.28 8.07 -8.42
C THR A 76 0.07 7.13 -9.56
N ALA A 77 1.32 7.22 -10.04
CA ALA A 77 1.79 6.32 -11.10
C ALA A 77 1.83 4.86 -10.62
N PRO A 78 1.71 3.85 -11.50
CA PRO A 78 1.63 2.44 -11.09
C PRO A 78 2.81 1.94 -10.25
N ASP A 79 4.02 2.48 -10.46
CA ASP A 79 5.19 2.20 -9.64
C ASP A 79 5.06 2.74 -8.21
N HIS A 80 4.48 3.93 -8.05
CA HIS A 80 4.20 4.51 -6.73
C HIS A 80 3.04 3.80 -6.04
N GLN A 81 1.97 3.45 -6.76
CA GLN A 81 0.87 2.65 -6.22
C GLN A 81 1.35 1.30 -5.66
N LEU A 82 2.36 0.69 -6.29
CA LEU A 82 2.96 -0.54 -5.82
C LEU A 82 3.76 -0.35 -4.52
N VAL A 83 4.45 0.78 -4.36
CA VAL A 83 5.11 1.14 -3.10
C VAL A 83 4.07 1.33 -1.99
N ILE A 84 2.99 2.06 -2.28
CA ILE A 84 1.87 2.27 -1.34
C ILE A 84 1.26 0.93 -0.94
N LEU A 85 0.91 0.07 -1.91
CA LEU A 85 0.39 -1.27 -1.63
C LEU A 85 1.35 -2.06 -0.72
N GLY A 86 2.63 -2.11 -1.06
CA GLY A 86 3.62 -2.81 -0.24
C GLY A 86 3.68 -2.27 1.19
N HIS A 87 3.67 -0.95 1.35
CA HIS A 87 3.65 -0.27 2.64
C HIS A 87 2.43 -0.70 3.49
N GLU A 88 1.22 -0.67 2.94
CA GLU A 88 0.01 -1.13 3.64
C GLU A 88 0.07 -2.63 4.01
N LEU A 89 0.63 -3.47 3.13
CA LEU A 89 0.83 -4.89 3.42
C LEU A 89 1.86 -5.12 4.54
N TRP A 90 2.84 -4.23 4.70
CA TRP A 90 3.77 -4.28 5.83
C TRP A 90 3.07 -3.93 7.13
N HIS A 91 2.29 -2.85 7.18
CA HIS A 91 1.46 -2.52 8.34
C HIS A 91 0.57 -3.69 8.74
N MET A 92 -0.07 -4.33 7.74
CA MET A 92 -0.86 -5.54 7.94
C MET A 92 -0.04 -6.71 8.51
N LYS A 93 1.22 -6.88 8.10
CA LYS A 93 2.11 -7.94 8.61
C LYS A 93 2.60 -7.66 10.03
N ALA A 94 3.01 -6.42 10.28
CA ALA A 94 3.59 -5.98 11.54
C ALA A 94 2.52 -5.70 12.61
N GLY A 95 1.26 -5.57 12.20
CA GLY A 95 0.14 -5.22 13.08
C GLY A 95 0.11 -3.73 13.43
N HIS A 96 0.76 -2.91 12.61
CA HIS A 96 0.85 -1.47 12.80
C HIS A 96 -0.37 -0.81 12.15
N CYS A 97 -0.96 0.17 12.82
CA CYS A 97 -1.99 1.08 12.29
C CYS A 97 -3.07 0.43 11.39
N SER A 98 -4.04 -0.26 12.00
CA SER A 98 -5.27 -0.69 11.31
C SER A 98 -6.43 0.30 11.58
N HIS A 99 -7.28 0.50 10.58
CA HIS A 99 -8.55 1.21 10.77
C HIS A 99 -9.70 0.20 10.78
N HIS A 100 -10.25 -0.06 11.96
CA HIS A 100 -11.33 -1.02 12.11
C HIS A 100 -12.65 -0.47 11.54
N VAL A 101 -13.30 -1.25 10.68
CA VAL A 101 -14.63 -0.94 10.16
C VAL A 101 -15.63 -1.96 10.66
N GLU A 102 -16.54 -1.50 11.53
CA GLU A 102 -17.56 -2.34 12.12
C GLU A 102 -18.81 -2.47 11.23
N GLY A 103 -19.35 -3.69 11.18
CA GLY A 103 -20.61 -4.00 10.52
C GLY A 103 -20.45 -4.51 9.08
N ALA A 104 -20.96 -5.72 8.84
CA ALA A 104 -20.90 -6.38 7.53
C ALA A 104 -21.52 -5.52 6.40
N ALA A 105 -22.60 -4.77 6.68
CA ALA A 105 -23.22 -3.90 5.70
C ALA A 105 -22.38 -2.66 5.34
N VAL A 106 -21.51 -2.19 6.24
CA VAL A 106 -20.55 -1.11 5.93
C VAL A 106 -19.41 -1.69 5.10
N ALA A 107 -18.83 -2.81 5.54
CA ALA A 107 -17.76 -3.51 4.82
C ALA A 107 -18.16 -3.85 3.36
N ALA A 108 -19.36 -4.41 3.16
CA ALA A 108 -19.87 -4.73 1.83
C ALA A 108 -20.02 -3.49 0.95
N ARG A 109 -20.48 -2.36 1.49
CA ARG A 109 -20.60 -1.11 0.73
C ARG A 109 -19.24 -0.55 0.36
N LEU A 110 -18.26 -0.59 1.26
CA LEU A 110 -16.90 -0.14 0.95
C LEU A 110 -16.22 -0.95 -0.16
N LEU A 111 -16.62 -2.20 -0.37
CA LEU A 111 -16.15 -3.01 -1.49
C LEU A 111 -16.78 -2.65 -2.84
N HIS A 112 -18.06 -2.25 -2.86
CA HIS A 112 -18.85 -2.19 -4.09
C HIS A 112 -19.29 -0.77 -4.48
N ASP A 113 -19.29 0.17 -3.52
CA ASP A 113 -19.77 1.54 -3.70
C ASP A 113 -18.60 2.51 -3.60
N ASP A 114 -18.35 3.26 -4.68
CA ASP A 114 -17.26 4.23 -4.78
C ASP A 114 -17.49 5.44 -3.89
N ALA A 115 -18.75 5.87 -3.70
CA ALA A 115 -19.08 7.05 -2.91
C ALA A 115 -18.89 6.78 -1.41
N ASP A 116 -19.33 5.61 -0.93
CA ASP A 116 -19.09 5.20 0.45
C ASP A 116 -17.59 4.97 0.74
N LEU A 117 -16.84 4.42 -0.23
CA LEU A 117 -15.39 4.31 -0.14
C LEU A 117 -14.73 5.70 -0.03
N GLN A 118 -15.07 6.61 -0.94
CA GLN A 118 -14.51 7.95 -0.97
C GLN A 118 -14.82 8.71 0.34
N ALA A 119 -16.06 8.65 0.83
CA ALA A 119 -16.45 9.27 2.09
C ALA A 119 -15.66 8.71 3.28
N THR A 120 -15.31 7.43 3.24
CA THR A 120 -14.52 6.76 4.28
C THR A 120 -13.06 7.19 4.23
N VAL A 121 -12.44 7.21 3.04
CA VAL A 121 -11.07 7.71 2.84
C VAL A 121 -10.93 9.14 3.37
N LEU A 122 -11.84 10.04 3.01
CA LEU A 122 -11.83 11.43 3.48
C LEU A 122 -11.88 11.53 5.00
N LYS A 123 -12.69 10.70 5.67
CA LYS A 123 -12.86 10.73 7.13
C LYS A 123 -11.68 10.11 7.87
N VAL A 124 -11.17 9.00 7.35
CA VAL A 124 -10.12 8.19 8.00
C VAL A 124 -8.76 8.84 7.80
N ALA A 125 -8.38 9.16 6.55
CA ALA A 125 -7.07 9.74 6.25
C ALA A 125 -6.82 11.08 6.95
N ALA A 126 -7.87 11.88 7.18
CA ALA A 126 -7.79 13.14 7.92
C ALA A 126 -7.53 12.96 9.44
N ARG A 127 -7.69 11.75 9.98
CA ARG A 127 -7.54 11.44 11.41
C ARG A 127 -6.34 10.55 11.71
N THR A 128 -5.68 10.03 10.69
CA THR A 128 -4.56 9.11 10.84
C THR A 128 -3.39 9.83 11.50
N ARG A 129 -2.79 9.18 12.50
CA ARG A 129 -1.54 9.56 13.12
C ARG A 129 -0.57 8.41 12.93
N PHE A 130 0.67 8.76 12.64
CA PHE A 130 1.68 7.79 12.25
C PHE A 130 2.79 7.73 13.30
N ASP A 131 3.23 6.52 13.62
CA ASP A 131 4.47 6.32 14.37
C ASP A 131 5.64 6.35 13.40
N LEU A 132 6.60 7.26 13.62
CA LEU A 132 7.67 7.52 12.66
C LEU A 132 8.53 6.29 12.36
N ASP A 133 8.71 5.37 13.32
CA ASP A 133 9.53 4.19 13.10
C ASP A 133 8.73 3.11 12.35
N ASP A 134 7.44 2.94 12.66
CA ASP A 134 6.54 2.08 11.90
C ASP A 134 6.46 2.50 10.43
N GLU A 135 6.38 3.81 10.15
CA GLU A 135 6.32 4.36 8.79
C GLU A 135 7.60 4.09 8.00
N LYS A 136 8.78 4.29 8.61
CA LYS A 136 10.07 4.01 7.95
C LYS A 136 10.19 2.55 7.57
N GLU A 137 9.70 1.65 8.43
CA GLU A 137 9.71 0.23 8.13
C GLU A 137 8.77 -0.10 6.98
N ALA A 138 7.53 0.40 7.04
CA ALA A 138 6.55 0.19 5.98
C ALA A 138 7.01 0.75 4.63
N GLU A 139 7.58 1.96 4.61
CA GLU A 139 8.19 2.57 3.43
C GLU A 139 9.34 1.72 2.87
N SER A 140 10.25 1.27 3.74
CA SER A 140 11.37 0.41 3.35
C SER A 140 10.91 -0.88 2.68
N PHE A 141 9.85 -1.50 3.22
CA PHE A 141 9.27 -2.69 2.63
C PHE A 141 8.55 -2.39 1.29
N GLY A 142 7.78 -1.30 1.21
CA GLY A 142 7.12 -0.87 -0.02
C GLY A 142 8.09 -0.68 -1.17
N LEU A 143 9.20 0.02 -0.93
CA LEU A 143 10.28 0.23 -1.91
C LEU A 143 10.95 -1.09 -2.32
N LEU A 144 11.21 -1.99 -1.36
CA LEU A 144 11.78 -3.30 -1.64
C LEU A 144 10.86 -4.14 -2.54
N LEU A 145 9.57 -4.20 -2.22
CA LEU A 145 8.59 -4.97 -2.97
C LEU A 145 8.44 -4.42 -4.41
N ALA A 146 8.29 -3.11 -4.55
CA ALA A 146 8.18 -2.47 -5.85
C ALA A 146 9.42 -2.72 -6.73
N SER A 147 10.62 -2.68 -6.13
CA SER A 147 11.86 -3.00 -6.82
C SER A 147 11.87 -4.43 -7.37
N LYS A 148 11.38 -5.41 -6.61
CA LYS A 148 11.32 -6.82 -7.03
C LYS A 148 10.26 -7.07 -8.10
N CYS A 149 9.14 -6.36 -8.04
CA CYS A 149 8.02 -6.52 -8.95
C CYS A 149 8.15 -5.71 -10.25
N ARG A 150 9.24 -4.92 -10.42
CA ARG A 150 9.46 -4.06 -11.59
C ARG A 150 9.33 -4.78 -12.94
N ALA A 151 9.72 -6.05 -13.02
CA ALA A 151 9.64 -6.83 -14.26
C ALA A 151 8.20 -7.07 -14.74
N TRP A 152 7.21 -7.03 -13.85
CA TRP A 152 5.79 -7.24 -14.17
C TRP A 152 5.07 -5.96 -14.58
N LEU A 153 5.55 -4.77 -14.25
CA LEU A 153 4.92 -3.53 -14.68
C LEU A 153 5.25 -3.26 -16.16
N ALA A 154 4.29 -3.53 -17.06
CA ALA A 154 4.43 -3.20 -18.47
C ALA A 154 4.71 -1.70 -18.65
N GLY A 155 5.76 -1.34 -19.40
CA GLY A 155 5.90 0.01 -19.93
C GLY A 155 6.59 1.06 -19.05
N SER A 156 7.41 0.68 -18.05
CA SER A 156 8.31 1.64 -17.38
C SER A 156 9.52 2.02 -18.26
N SER A 157 9.28 2.33 -19.52
CA SER A 157 10.24 2.97 -20.43
C SER A 157 9.95 4.47 -20.52
N SER A 158 10.20 5.18 -19.41
CA SER A 158 10.59 6.59 -19.43
C SER A 158 11.63 6.90 -18.33
N ARG A 159 12.90 6.76 -18.73
CA ARG A 159 14.11 7.54 -18.38
C ARG A 159 14.31 8.13 -16.97
N GLY A 160 15.45 7.75 -16.37
CA GLY A 160 16.27 8.62 -15.51
C GLY A 160 16.98 7.85 -14.38
N PRO A 161 18.29 8.06 -14.12
CA PRO A 161 18.91 7.52 -12.91
C PRO A 161 18.24 8.18 -11.71
N VAL A 162 17.51 7.40 -10.93
CA VAL A 162 16.86 7.87 -9.70
C VAL A 162 17.97 8.21 -8.73
N GLN A 163 18.30 9.50 -8.65
CA GLN A 163 19.15 10.05 -7.61
C GLN A 163 18.45 9.81 -6.28
N ARG A 164 19.01 8.90 -5.48
CA ARG A 164 18.44 8.39 -4.22
C ARG A 164 18.08 9.50 -3.22
N ASP A 165 18.62 10.71 -3.38
CA ASP A 165 18.43 11.82 -2.44
C ASP A 165 17.18 12.69 -2.70
N HIS A 166 16.51 12.57 -3.86
CA HIS A 166 15.35 13.43 -4.19
C HIS A 166 13.99 12.72 -4.12
N LEU A 167 13.96 11.41 -3.83
CA LEU A 167 12.71 10.67 -3.63
C LEU A 167 12.15 10.90 -2.21
N ALA A 168 13.02 10.95 -1.19
CA ALA A 168 12.61 11.19 0.20
C ALA A 168 11.87 12.53 0.37
N GLY A 169 12.42 13.63 -0.18
CA GLY A 169 11.79 14.96 -0.02
C GLY A 169 10.51 15.19 -0.84
N ARG A 170 10.21 14.36 -1.85
CA ARG A 170 8.96 14.46 -2.63
C ARG A 170 7.86 13.56 -2.07
N ILE A 171 8.22 12.50 -1.36
CA ILE A 171 7.31 11.67 -0.59
C ILE A 171 6.79 12.47 0.62
N GLU A 172 7.64 13.24 1.30
CA GLU A 172 7.25 14.11 2.43
C GLU A 172 6.09 15.07 2.11
N ALA A 173 6.06 15.63 0.89
CA ALA A 173 5.01 16.57 0.47
C ALA A 173 3.66 15.89 0.15
N SER A 174 3.66 14.61 -0.22
CA SER A 174 2.43 13.84 -0.42
C SER A 174 1.94 13.16 0.86
N LEU A 175 2.80 12.97 1.86
CA LEU A 175 2.51 12.29 3.12
C LEU A 175 2.27 13.23 4.33
N GLY A 176 2.23 14.55 4.11
CA GLY A 176 1.78 15.49 5.14
C GLY A 176 2.77 15.81 6.27
N TYR A 177 4.08 15.65 6.04
CA TYR A 177 5.07 16.15 7.01
C TYR A 177 5.29 17.67 6.83
N PRO A 178 5.06 18.50 7.88
CA PRO A 178 5.62 19.84 7.90
C PRO A 178 7.14 19.70 8.09
N GLY A 179 7.91 20.10 7.07
CA GLY A 179 9.37 20.13 7.16
C GLY A 179 9.85 21.01 8.34
N PRO A 180 11.01 20.72 8.93
CA PRO A 180 11.56 21.54 10.00
C PRO A 180 11.89 22.93 9.47
N GLN A 181 11.29 23.95 10.09
CA GLN A 181 11.67 25.34 9.85
C GLN A 181 13.03 25.57 10.49
N GLY A 182 14.03 25.81 9.65
CA GLY A 182 15.31 26.43 10.00
C GLY A 182 15.43 27.76 9.27
#